data_AF-T1BJD4-F1
#
_entry.id   AF-T1BJD4-F1
#
_cell.length_a   1.000
_cell.length_b   1.000
_cell.length_c   1.000
_cell.angle_alpha   90.00
_cell.angle_beta   90.00
_cell.angle_gamma   90.00
#
_symmetry.space_group_name_H-M   'P 1'
#
loop_
_entity.id
_entity.type
_entity.pdbx_description
1 polymer ?
#
loop_
_entity_poly.entity_id
_entity_poly.type
_entity_poly.pdbx_seq_one_letter_code
_entity_poly.pdbx_strand_id
1 'polypeptide(L)'
;LGRTSTRYGSTWISGSPPGVRSEEIVARIPPLPEGGRWEPDLGIEAWETPRASAVVRALEHGIRSAGGVPTLWRKGGTSDVNLVAPRWGVPAAVYGPGDPHLDHTDEESVDRPELERSVAVLRAARPRLAAELGTAGAHSS
;
A
#
# COMPACT_ATOMS: atom_id res chain seq x y z
N LEU A 1 32.18 13.01 38.57
CA LEU A 1 32.01 13.64 37.24
C LEU A 1 30.97 12.85 36.47
N GLY A 2 29.77 13.42 36.33
CA GLY A 2 28.59 12.75 35.78
C GLY A 2 28.68 12.61 34.26
N ARG A 3 28.40 11.40 33.76
CA ARG A 3 28.11 11.18 32.34
C ARG A 3 26.63 11.44 32.12
N THR A 4 26.28 12.60 31.59
CA THR A 4 24.98 12.80 30.95
C THR A 4 25.01 12.04 29.62
N SER A 5 24.51 10.80 29.63
CA SER A 5 24.20 10.07 28.41
C SER A 5 22.86 10.61 27.88
N THR A 6 22.94 11.57 26.98
CA THR A 6 21.79 11.93 26.13
C THR A 6 21.55 10.74 25.21
N ARG A 7 20.49 9.95 25.44
CA ARG A 7 20.05 8.94 24.48
C ARG A 7 19.45 9.68 23.28
N TYR A 8 20.24 9.83 22.23
CA TYR A 8 19.72 10.21 20.92
C TYR A 8 19.03 8.97 20.33
N GLY A 9 17.71 8.87 20.48
CA GLY A 9 16.91 7.87 19.77
C GLY A 9 16.65 8.39 18.36
N SER A 10 17.13 7.67 17.35
CA SER A 10 16.76 7.91 15.95
C SER A 10 15.96 6.71 15.46
N THR A 11 14.77 6.97 14.92
CA THR A 11 13.94 5.93 14.29
C THR A 11 14.30 5.87 12.82
N TRP A 12 14.53 4.65 12.32
CA TRP A 12 14.88 4.40 10.92
C TRP A 12 13.80 3.50 10.31
N ILE A 13 13.40 3.79 9.07
CA ILE A 13 12.40 3.02 8.33
C ILE A 13 13.11 2.33 7.15
N SER A 14 12.84 1.05 6.97
CA SER A 14 13.30 0.28 5.81
C SER A 14 12.10 -0.31 5.08
N GLY A 15 12.08 -0.23 3.75
CA GLY A 15 11.04 -0.85 2.94
C GLY A 15 11.31 -2.33 2.72
N SER A 16 10.28 -3.16 2.88
CA SER A 16 10.37 -4.61 2.64
C SER A 16 10.24 -4.92 1.14
N PRO A 17 11.23 -5.55 0.49
CA PRO A 17 11.08 -6.04 -0.87
C PRO A 17 9.99 -7.12 -0.96
N PRO A 18 9.32 -7.28 -2.11
CA PRO A 18 8.39 -8.39 -2.32
C PRO A 18 9.06 -9.74 -2.06
N GLY A 19 8.41 -10.59 -1.25
CA GLY A 19 8.88 -11.93 -0.94
C GLY A 19 9.98 -12.02 0.14
N VAL A 20 10.43 -10.89 0.67
CA VAL A 20 11.37 -10.86 1.81
C VAL A 20 10.59 -10.55 3.08
N ARG A 21 10.75 -11.42 4.08
CA ARG A 21 10.07 -11.28 5.38
C ARG A 21 10.71 -10.16 6.22
N SER A 22 9.92 -9.47 7.02
CA SER A 22 10.44 -8.41 7.90
C SER A 22 11.53 -8.96 8.85
N GLU A 23 11.35 -10.19 9.33
CA GLU A 23 12.33 -10.86 10.20
C GLU A 23 13.67 -11.14 9.49
N GLU A 24 13.64 -11.40 8.18
CA GLU A 24 14.85 -11.62 7.37
C GLU A 24 15.62 -10.30 7.16
N ILE A 25 14.91 -9.18 7.06
CA ILE A 25 15.52 -7.84 6.99
C ILE A 25 16.20 -7.51 8.31
N VAL A 26 15.49 -7.71 9.43
CA VAL A 26 16.00 -7.53 10.80
C VAL A 26 17.27 -8.35 11.02
N ALA A 27 17.29 -9.60 10.57
CA ALA A 27 18.46 -10.49 10.70
C ALA A 27 19.69 -10.02 9.89
N ARG A 28 19.51 -9.15 8.89
CA ARG A 28 20.60 -8.60 8.06
C ARG A 28 21.15 -7.28 8.59
N ILE A 29 20.52 -6.67 9.59
CA ILE A 29 21.00 -5.41 10.16
C ILE A 29 22.28 -5.68 10.95
N PRO A 30 23.42 -5.04 10.58
CA PRO A 30 24.67 -5.24 11.31
C PRO A 30 24.59 -4.63 12.72
N PRO A 31 25.43 -5.09 13.66
CA PRO A 31 25.53 -4.46 14.97
C PRO A 31 25.90 -2.97 14.82
N LEU A 32 25.32 -2.12 15.67
CA LEU A 32 25.64 -0.70 15.67
C LEU A 32 27.08 -0.45 16.15
N PRO A 33 27.77 0.55 15.60
CA PRO A 33 29.05 1.01 16.13
C PRO A 33 28.98 1.31 17.63
N GLU A 34 30.12 1.21 18.31
CA GLU A 34 30.29 1.58 19.73
C GLU A 34 29.37 0.85 20.73
N GLY A 35 28.80 -0.30 20.33
CA GLY A 35 27.90 -1.08 21.18
C GLY A 35 26.49 -0.48 21.29
N GLY A 36 26.10 0.35 20.32
CA GLY A 36 24.72 0.82 20.20
C GLY A 36 23.72 -0.35 20.18
N ARG A 37 22.52 -0.11 20.72
CA ARG A 37 21.43 -1.08 20.71
C ARG A 37 20.28 -0.55 19.86
N TRP A 38 19.62 -1.47 19.19
CA TRP A 38 18.37 -1.23 18.48
C TRP A 38 17.42 -2.39 18.74
N GLU A 39 16.15 -2.14 18.55
CA GLU A 39 15.09 -3.14 18.58
C GLU A 39 14.10 -2.83 17.46
N PRO A 40 13.54 -3.87 16.79
CA PRO A 40 12.50 -3.65 15.81
C PRO A 40 11.22 -3.20 16.52
N ASP A 41 10.61 -2.11 16.04
CA ASP A 41 9.35 -1.60 16.56
C ASP A 41 8.15 -2.23 15.83
N LEU A 42 8.15 -2.14 14.49
CA LEU A 42 7.05 -2.63 13.66
C LEU A 42 7.56 -3.28 12.37
N GLY A 43 7.09 -4.51 12.10
CA GLY A 43 7.29 -5.21 10.84
C GLY A 43 5.97 -5.29 10.05
N ILE A 44 5.93 -4.69 8.87
CA ILE A 44 4.80 -4.80 7.95
C ILE A 44 5.28 -5.54 6.70
N GLU A 45 4.63 -6.67 6.42
CA GLU A 45 4.93 -7.47 5.24
C GLU A 45 4.50 -6.74 3.95
N ALA A 46 5.33 -6.89 2.92
CA ALA A 46 4.95 -6.45 1.58
C ALA A 46 3.72 -7.26 1.11
N TRP A 47 2.76 -6.57 0.50
CA TRP A 47 1.56 -7.18 -0.02
C TRP A 47 1.32 -6.77 -1.46
N GLU A 48 0.90 -7.71 -2.29
CA GLU A 48 0.58 -7.49 -3.69
C GLU A 48 -0.76 -8.09 -4.05
N THR A 49 -1.58 -7.31 -4.74
CA THR A 49 -2.85 -7.79 -5.28
C THR A 49 -2.58 -8.60 -6.56
N PRO A 50 -3.14 -9.82 -6.69
CA PRO A 50 -3.04 -10.59 -7.93
C PRO A 50 -3.62 -9.81 -9.12
N ARG A 51 -2.94 -9.82 -10.27
CA ARG A 51 -3.39 -9.11 -11.49
C ARG A 51 -4.80 -9.51 -11.94
N ALA A 52 -5.17 -10.78 -11.76
CA ALA A 52 -6.48 -11.31 -12.14
C ALA A 52 -7.60 -11.01 -11.12
N SER A 53 -7.28 -10.33 -10.01
CA SER A 53 -8.22 -10.06 -8.92
C SER A 53 -9.45 -9.28 -9.37
N ALA A 54 -10.60 -9.58 -8.75
CA ALA A 54 -11.88 -8.92 -9.04
C ALA A 54 -11.80 -7.39 -8.88
N VAL A 55 -11.09 -6.90 -7.85
CA VAL A 55 -10.90 -5.46 -7.61
C VAL A 55 -10.06 -4.80 -8.70
N VAL A 56 -9.04 -5.49 -9.23
CA VAL A 56 -8.22 -5.00 -10.34
C VAL A 56 -9.08 -4.85 -11.59
N ARG A 57 -9.79 -5.92 -11.98
CA ARG A 57 -10.67 -5.90 -13.16
C ARG A 57 -11.77 -4.83 -13.07
N ALA A 58 -12.33 -4.63 -11.88
CA ALA A 58 -13.33 -3.60 -11.63
C ALA A 58 -12.76 -2.18 -11.77
N LEU A 59 -11.58 -1.92 -11.21
CA LEU A 59 -10.89 -0.63 -11.34
C LEU A 59 -10.47 -0.35 -12.78
N GLU A 60 -9.89 -1.33 -13.48
CA GLU A 60 -9.53 -1.14 -14.87
C GLU A 60 -10.76 -0.84 -15.75
N HIS A 61 -11.90 -1.48 -15.49
CA HIS A 61 -13.16 -1.14 -16.14
C HIS A 61 -13.55 0.31 -15.85
N GLY A 62 -13.55 0.73 -14.58
CA GLY A 62 -13.88 2.09 -14.20
C GLY A 62 -12.97 3.14 -14.86
N ILE A 63 -11.66 2.88 -14.92
CA ILE A 63 -10.67 3.75 -15.57
C ILE A 63 -10.98 3.90 -17.06
N ARG A 64 -11.24 2.79 -17.76
CA ARG A 64 -11.60 2.81 -19.19
C ARG A 64 -12.92 3.54 -19.43
N SER A 65 -13.92 3.32 -18.57
CA SER A 65 -15.22 4.02 -18.63
C SER A 65 -15.11 5.53 -18.42
N ALA A 66 -14.12 6.00 -17.69
CA ALA A 66 -13.81 7.42 -17.52
C ALA A 66 -12.85 7.97 -18.59
N GLY A 67 -12.60 7.22 -19.67
CA GLY A 67 -11.73 7.63 -20.77
C GLY A 67 -10.22 7.55 -20.47
N GLY A 68 -9.84 6.86 -19.40
CA GLY A 68 -8.43 6.65 -19.02
C GLY A 68 -7.84 5.34 -19.53
N VAL A 69 -6.50 5.24 -19.42
CA VAL A 69 -5.76 4.01 -19.69
C VAL A 69 -5.25 3.45 -18.35
N PRO A 70 -5.69 2.25 -17.94
CA PRO A 70 -5.27 1.70 -16.66
C PRO A 70 -3.81 1.27 -16.71
N THR A 71 -3.07 1.63 -15.67
CA THR A 71 -1.71 1.18 -15.42
C THR A 71 -1.64 0.55 -14.03
N LEU A 72 -0.94 -0.58 -13.92
CA LEU A 72 -0.71 -1.22 -12.63
C LEU A 72 0.60 -0.69 -12.06
N TRP A 73 0.52 -0.15 -10.84
CA TRP A 73 1.66 0.42 -10.16
C TRP A 73 1.93 -0.30 -8.83
N ARG A 74 3.20 -0.31 -8.42
CA ARG A 74 3.61 -0.81 -7.10
C ARG A 74 3.94 0.39 -6.22
N LYS A 75 3.12 0.62 -5.18
CA LYS A 75 3.45 1.63 -4.17
C LYS A 75 4.66 1.18 -3.37
N GLY A 76 5.70 2.02 -3.33
CA GLY A 76 6.94 1.74 -2.60
C GLY A 76 6.82 1.89 -1.08
N GLY A 77 5.81 2.63 -0.61
CA GLY A 77 5.48 2.76 0.81
C GLY A 77 4.47 1.72 1.29
N THR A 78 4.27 1.65 2.60
CA THR A 78 3.23 0.83 3.24
C THR A 78 1.86 1.50 3.13
N SER A 79 0.81 0.69 3.29
CA SER A 79 -0.58 1.12 3.36
C SER A 79 -1.40 0.19 4.24
N ASP A 80 -2.61 0.58 4.61
CA ASP A 80 -3.51 -0.27 5.39
C ASP A 80 -3.80 -1.61 4.70
N VAL A 81 -3.73 -1.66 3.36
CA VAL A 81 -3.91 -2.89 2.57
C VAL A 81 -2.91 -3.98 2.97
N ASN A 82 -1.69 -3.61 3.36
CA ASN A 82 -0.68 -4.57 3.85
C ASN A 82 -1.16 -5.34 5.09
N LEU A 83 -2.00 -4.71 5.91
CA LEU A 83 -2.52 -5.28 7.15
C LEU A 83 -3.85 -6.01 6.91
N VAL A 84 -4.81 -5.34 6.26
CA VAL A 84 -6.20 -5.82 6.22
C VAL A 84 -6.41 -6.90 5.17
N ALA A 85 -5.75 -6.83 4.01
CA ALA A 85 -5.98 -7.78 2.93
C ALA A 85 -5.61 -9.23 3.29
N PRO A 86 -4.40 -9.52 3.81
CA PRO A 86 -4.08 -10.88 4.25
C PRO A 86 -4.91 -11.33 5.46
N ARG A 87 -5.26 -10.40 6.36
CA ARG A 87 -6.02 -10.71 7.60
C ARG A 87 -7.47 -11.08 7.33
N TRP A 88 -8.11 -10.42 6.36
CA TRP A 88 -9.52 -10.63 6.01
C TRP A 88 -9.71 -11.56 4.81
N GLY A 89 -8.65 -11.85 4.05
CA GLY A 89 -8.73 -12.72 2.87
C GLY A 89 -9.59 -12.14 1.75
N VAL A 90 -9.67 -10.81 1.64
CA VAL A 90 -10.51 -10.12 0.67
C VAL A 90 -9.69 -9.53 -0.48
N PRO A 91 -10.24 -9.49 -1.71
CA PRO A 91 -9.65 -8.71 -2.79
C PRO A 91 -9.53 -7.23 -2.39
N ALA A 92 -8.31 -6.70 -2.39
CA ALA A 92 -8.03 -5.30 -2.06
C ALA A 92 -7.07 -4.69 -3.07
N ALA A 93 -7.15 -3.38 -3.31
CA ALA A 93 -6.22 -2.60 -4.11
C ALA A 93 -6.21 -1.15 -3.63
N VAL A 94 -5.13 -0.42 -3.90
CA VAL A 94 -5.01 1.01 -3.64
C VAL A 94 -5.27 1.77 -4.93
N TYR A 95 -6.14 2.79 -4.86
CA TYR A 95 -6.48 3.66 -5.98
C TYR A 95 -6.84 5.04 -5.45
N GLY A 96 -6.34 6.09 -6.10
CA GLY A 96 -6.66 7.47 -5.77
C GLY A 96 -6.14 8.43 -6.85
N PRO A 97 -6.69 9.64 -6.95
CA PRO A 97 -6.10 10.73 -7.73
C PRO A 97 -4.93 11.37 -6.97
N GLY A 98 -4.12 12.14 -7.68
CA GLY A 98 -3.04 12.94 -7.10
C GLY A 98 -1.65 12.38 -7.40
N ASP A 99 -0.66 13.26 -7.25
CA ASP A 99 0.74 12.92 -7.43
C ASP A 99 1.34 12.43 -6.10
N PRO A 100 1.75 11.15 -5.99
CA PRO A 100 2.36 10.63 -4.76
C PRO A 100 3.69 11.32 -4.42
N HIS A 101 4.30 12.09 -5.32
CA HIS A 101 5.48 12.90 -5.02
C HIS A 101 5.17 14.13 -4.16
N LEU A 102 3.89 14.52 -4.04
CA LEU A 102 3.43 15.58 -3.16
C LEU A 102 3.07 15.07 -1.76
N ASP A 103 3.13 13.75 -1.52
CA ASP A 103 2.90 13.18 -0.20
C ASP A 103 3.90 13.80 0.80
N HIS A 104 3.37 14.40 1.88
CA HIS A 104 4.15 15.03 2.95
C HIS A 104 4.96 16.28 2.57
N THR A 105 4.56 16.99 1.50
CA THR A 105 5.09 18.32 1.18
C THR A 105 4.19 19.42 1.73
N ASP A 106 4.73 20.64 1.88
CA ASP A 106 3.93 21.82 2.25
C ASP A 106 2.99 22.25 1.10
N GLU A 107 3.23 21.77 -0.13
CA GLU A 107 2.41 22.02 -1.32
C GLU A 107 1.48 20.84 -1.69
N GLU A 108 1.18 19.94 -0.74
CA GLU A 108 0.27 18.82 -0.96
C GLU A 108 -1.06 19.30 -1.57
N SER A 109 -1.36 18.82 -2.78
CA SER A 109 -2.53 19.24 -3.54
C SER A 109 -2.95 18.18 -4.56
N VAL A 110 -4.20 18.26 -4.98
CA VAL A 110 -4.77 17.39 -6.02
C VAL A 110 -5.54 18.24 -7.02
N ASP A 111 -5.39 17.94 -8.30
CA ASP A 111 -6.14 18.61 -9.35
C ASP A 111 -7.64 18.28 -9.24
N ARG A 112 -8.49 19.31 -9.28
CA ARG A 112 -9.93 19.13 -9.11
C ARG A 112 -10.56 18.27 -10.21
N PRO A 113 -10.31 18.52 -11.52
CA PRO A 113 -10.71 17.61 -12.59
C PRO A 113 -10.22 16.17 -12.41
N GLU A 114 -9.00 15.96 -11.90
CA GLU A 114 -8.49 14.63 -11.59
C GLU A 114 -9.29 13.95 -10.48
N LEU A 115 -9.59 14.67 -9.40
CA LEU A 115 -10.45 14.18 -8.32
C LEU A 115 -11.85 13.81 -8.84
N GLU A 116 -12.47 14.69 -9.64
CA GLU A 116 -13.79 14.43 -10.25
C GLU A 116 -13.78 13.18 -11.13
N ARG A 117 -12.71 12.99 -11.92
CA ARG A 117 -12.51 11.79 -12.74
C ARG A 117 -12.35 10.54 -11.89
N SER A 118 -11.58 10.60 -10.82
CA SER A 118 -11.40 9.48 -9.89
C SER A 118 -12.73 9.04 -9.24
N VAL A 119 -13.58 10.00 -8.87
CA VAL A 119 -14.93 9.71 -8.40
C VAL A 119 -15.76 8.99 -9.48
N ALA A 120 -15.67 9.41 -10.74
CA ALA A 120 -16.35 8.74 -11.86
C ALA A 120 -15.84 7.30 -12.06
N VAL A 121 -14.53 7.08 -11.96
CA VAL A 121 -13.91 5.74 -12.00
C VAL A 121 -14.48 4.84 -10.90
N LEU A 122 -14.50 5.31 -9.65
CA LEU A 122 -15.01 4.52 -8.52
C LEU A 122 -16.50 4.22 -8.65
N ARG A 123 -17.30 5.16 -9.17
CA ARG A 123 -18.73 4.94 -9.45
C ARG A 123 -18.97 3.85 -10.49
N ALA A 124 -18.13 3.77 -11.52
CA ALA A 124 -18.20 2.73 -12.54
C ALA A 124 -17.64 1.37 -12.05
N ALA A 125 -16.57 1.40 -11.25
CA ALA A 125 -15.92 0.19 -10.72
C ALA A 125 -16.78 -0.54 -9.68
N ARG A 126 -17.43 0.18 -8.76
CA ARG A 126 -18.20 -0.41 -7.65
C ARG A 126 -19.24 -1.46 -8.09
N PRO A 127 -20.17 -1.20 -9.03
CA PRO A 127 -21.15 -2.21 -9.45
C PRO A 127 -20.49 -3.42 -10.13
N ARG A 128 -19.39 -3.21 -10.86
CA ARG A 128 -18.62 -4.31 -11.47
C ARG A 128 -17.98 -5.19 -10.41
N LEU A 129 -17.39 -4.59 -9.37
CA LEU A 129 -16.82 -5.34 -8.25
C LEU A 129 -17.90 -6.16 -7.54
N ALA A 130 -19.05 -5.56 -7.25
CA ALA A 130 -20.17 -6.27 -6.62
C ALA A 130 -20.62 -7.48 -7.44
N ALA A 131 -20.71 -7.35 -8.77
CA ALA A 131 -21.06 -8.45 -9.66
C ALA A 131 -20.00 -9.57 -9.66
N GLU A 132 -18.72 -9.22 -9.76
CA GLU A 132 -17.61 -10.20 -9.76
C GLU A 132 -17.48 -10.98 -8.45
N LEU A 133 -17.76 -10.33 -7.31
CA LEU A 133 -17.77 -10.99 -6.01
C LEU A 133 -19.01 -11.89 -5.84
N GLY A 134 -20.16 -11.47 -6.36
CA GLY A 134 -21.39 -12.26 -6.36
C GLY A 134 -21.28 -13.54 -7.21
N THR A 135 -20.58 -13.49 -8.34
CA THR A 135 -20.35 -14.67 -9.19
C THR A 135 -19.33 -15.64 -8.59
N ALA A 136 -18.29 -15.14 -7.91
CA ALA A 136 -17.29 -15.97 -7.25
C ALA A 136 -17.88 -16.81 -6.09
N GLY A 137 -18.83 -16.25 -5.33
CA GLY A 137 -19.55 -16.97 -4.28
C GLY A 137 -20.45 -18.09 -4.81
N ALA A 138 -21.01 -17.93 -6.01
CA ALA A 138 -21.95 -18.90 -6.60
C ALA A 138 -21.29 -20.18 -7.15
N HIS A 139 -19.98 -20.17 -7.41
CA HIS A 139 -19.23 -21.34 -7.94
C HIS A 139 -18.50 -22.14 -6.85
N SER A 140 -18.71 -21.80 -5.58
CA SER A 140 -18.02 -22.40 -4.43
C SER A 140 -18.95 -23.21 -3.52
N SER A 141 -20.13 -23.61 -4.00
CA SER A 141 -21.15 -24.40 -3.28
C SER A 141 -21.46 -25.71 -3.98
#